data_AF-A0AA36H1G3-F1
#
_entry.id   AF-A0AA36H1G3-F1
#
_cell.length_a   1.000
_cell.length_b   1.000
_cell.length_c   1.000
_cell.angle_alpha   90.00
_cell.angle_beta   90.00
_cell.angle_gamma   90.00
#
_symmetry.space_group_name_H-M   'P 1'
#
loop_
_entity.id
_entity.type
_entity.pdbx_description
1 polymer ?
#
loop_
_entity_poly.entity_id
_entity_poly.type
_entity_poly.pdbx_seq_one_letter_code
_entity_poly.pdbx_strand_id
1 'polypeptide(L)'
;MSALLFPLKYERICPVEAAWFFIGVGICFGLYWIIHMLVFNCRYVYNAKMMSWKYVNCDYMDKKLNFIYPVLIMTGTILVLNSLVATVLIFKRRSVAAHHQSKKNLRMFWQSFVQDLFNCNDCIWQCFLSPLVDSRIWVFWADTIVWELSPICDGTVAMLFDTRLRRPFWSRKRHHGEVTQTRSVFVSAVTKSTHQ
;
A
#
# COMPACT_ATOMS: atom_id res chain seq x y z
N MET A 1 -11.67 -10.69 1.21
CA MET A 1 -13.15 -10.69 1.11
C MET A 1 -13.83 -11.93 1.67
N SER A 2 -13.44 -13.14 1.24
CA SER A 2 -14.17 -14.39 1.54
C SER A 2 -14.26 -14.72 3.05
N ALA A 3 -13.27 -14.33 3.86
CA ALA A 3 -13.25 -14.57 5.30
C ALA A 3 -14.32 -13.81 6.10
N LEU A 4 -14.83 -12.70 5.57
CA LEU A 4 -15.84 -11.86 6.23
C LEU A 4 -17.26 -12.22 5.83
N LEU A 5 -17.45 -12.61 4.57
CA LEU A 5 -18.75 -13.04 4.05
C LEU A 5 -19.11 -14.46 4.49
N PHE A 6 -18.12 -15.37 4.59
CA PHE A 6 -18.34 -16.77 4.96
C PHE A 6 -17.26 -17.29 5.93
N PRO A 7 -17.28 -16.88 7.21
CA PRO A 7 -16.25 -17.27 8.18
C PRO A 7 -16.13 -18.79 8.38
N LEU A 8 -17.21 -19.55 8.20
CA LEU A 8 -17.25 -21.00 8.42
C LEU A 8 -16.85 -21.85 7.19
N LYS A 9 -16.82 -21.25 5.98
CA LYS A 9 -16.43 -21.95 4.74
C LYS A 9 -15.11 -21.44 4.17
N TYR A 10 -14.46 -20.49 4.84
CA TYR A 10 -13.27 -19.80 4.35
C TYR A 10 -12.11 -20.75 4.02
N GLU A 11 -11.79 -21.69 4.91
CA GLU A 11 -10.73 -22.68 4.67
C GLU A 11 -11.00 -23.58 3.46
N ARG A 12 -12.28 -23.76 3.09
CA ARG A 12 -12.69 -24.60 1.96
C ARG A 12 -12.73 -23.85 0.63
N ILE A 13 -12.93 -22.52 0.67
CA ILE A 13 -13.07 -21.66 -0.51
C ILE A 13 -11.71 -21.09 -0.95
N CYS A 14 -10.80 -20.82 0.00
CA CYS A 14 -9.50 -20.24 -0.31
C CYS A 14 -8.40 -21.00 0.46
N PRO A 15 -8.04 -22.20 0.00
CA PRO A 15 -6.93 -22.96 0.59
C PRO A 15 -5.60 -22.22 0.32
N VAL A 16 -4.60 -22.46 1.17
CA VAL A 16 -3.30 -21.75 1.11
C VAL A 16 -2.60 -22.02 -0.23
N GLU A 17 -2.83 -23.20 -0.80
CA GLU A 17 -2.34 -23.65 -2.10
C GLU A 17 -2.88 -22.77 -3.23
N ALA A 18 -4.15 -22.38 -3.17
CA ALA A 18 -4.74 -21.46 -4.15
C ALA A 18 -4.12 -20.07 -4.04
N ALA A 19 -3.83 -19.59 -2.82
CA ALA A 19 -3.17 -18.30 -2.63
C ALA A 19 -1.76 -18.28 -3.26
N TRP A 20 -0.98 -19.34 -3.05
CA TRP A 20 0.34 -19.49 -3.69
C TRP A 20 0.26 -19.53 -5.21
N PHE A 21 -0.75 -20.20 -5.76
CA PHE A 21 -0.99 -20.20 -7.20
C PHE A 21 -1.22 -18.79 -7.75
N PHE A 22 -2.10 -18.00 -7.13
CA PHE A 22 -2.37 -16.62 -7.56
C PHE A 22 -1.14 -15.71 -7.43
N ILE A 23 -0.37 -15.84 -6.35
CA ILE A 23 0.88 -15.10 -6.17
C ILE A 23 1.87 -15.48 -7.28
N GLY A 24 2.02 -16.78 -7.56
CA GLY A 24 2.89 -17.28 -8.63
C GLY A 24 2.51 -16.73 -10.00
N VAL A 25 1.21 -16.78 -10.36
CA VAL A 25 0.71 -16.20 -11.62
C VAL A 25 1.01 -14.71 -11.70
N GLY A 26 0.80 -13.95 -10.61
CA GLY A 26 1.11 -12.52 -10.56
C GLY A 26 2.59 -12.21 -10.78
N ILE A 27 3.48 -12.99 -10.16
CA ILE A 27 4.93 -12.85 -10.35
C ILE A 27 5.33 -13.21 -11.78
N CYS A 28 4.82 -14.31 -12.34
CA CYS A 28 5.10 -14.71 -13.71
C CYS A 28 4.62 -13.65 -14.72
N PHE A 29 3.44 -13.08 -14.51
CA PHE A 29 2.93 -11.99 -15.34
C PHE A 29 3.83 -10.74 -15.25
N GLY A 30 4.26 -10.36 -14.04
CA GLY A 30 5.19 -9.25 -13.84
C GLY A 30 6.55 -9.48 -14.51
N LEU A 31 7.11 -10.67 -14.39
CA LEU A 31 8.37 -11.05 -15.05
C LEU A 31 8.25 -11.07 -16.57
N TYR A 32 7.15 -11.64 -17.09
CA TYR A 32 6.85 -11.60 -18.51
C TYR A 32 6.85 -10.17 -19.03
N TRP A 33 6.19 -9.25 -18.32
CA TRP A 33 6.14 -7.85 -18.72
C TRP A 33 7.52 -7.16 -18.69
N ILE A 34 8.32 -7.42 -17.66
CA ILE A 34 9.70 -6.90 -17.57
C ILE A 34 10.55 -7.43 -18.74
N ILE A 35 10.47 -8.71 -19.07
CA ILE A 35 11.19 -9.31 -20.19
C ILE A 35 10.70 -8.74 -21.52
N HIS A 36 9.38 -8.57 -21.69
CA HIS A 36 8.79 -7.94 -22.86
C HIS A 36 9.36 -6.54 -23.09
N MET A 37 9.39 -5.70 -22.04
CA MET A 37 9.99 -4.37 -22.10
C MET A 37 11.46 -4.40 -22.55
N LEU A 38 12.23 -5.37 -22.05
CA LEU A 38 13.64 -5.53 -22.38
C LEU A 38 13.87 -5.99 -23.83
N VAL A 39 13.08 -6.94 -24.33
CA VAL A 39 13.16 -7.46 -25.71
C VAL A 39 12.80 -6.38 -26.74
N PHE A 40 11.75 -5.60 -26.46
CA PHE A 40 11.30 -4.52 -27.35
C PHE A 40 12.07 -3.21 -27.18
N ASN A 41 13.18 -3.20 -26.43
CA ASN A 41 14.01 -2.02 -26.14
C ASN A 41 13.25 -0.83 -25.53
N CYS A 42 12.10 -1.10 -24.90
CA CYS A 42 11.31 -0.10 -24.19
C CYS A 42 11.94 0.14 -22.82
N ARG A 43 12.24 1.40 -22.51
CA ARG A 43 12.92 1.78 -21.26
C ARG A 43 12.11 2.78 -20.47
N TYR A 44 12.05 2.58 -19.16
CA TYR A 44 11.51 3.57 -18.22
C TYR A 44 12.67 4.40 -17.67
N VAL A 45 12.79 5.65 -18.12
CA VAL A 45 13.94 6.51 -17.84
C VAL A 45 13.46 7.83 -17.24
N TYR A 46 14.20 8.32 -16.25
CA TYR A 46 13.96 9.64 -15.67
C TYR A 46 14.37 10.74 -16.64
N ASN A 47 13.43 11.63 -16.99
CA ASN A 47 13.67 12.77 -17.85
C ASN A 47 13.86 14.05 -17.02
N ALA A 48 15.10 14.54 -16.92
CA ALA A 48 15.43 15.72 -16.14
C ALA A 48 14.76 17.02 -16.61
N LYS A 49 14.40 17.15 -17.90
CA LYS A 49 13.73 18.36 -18.43
C LYS A 49 12.28 18.48 -17.96
N MET A 50 11.62 17.33 -17.84
CA MET A 50 10.23 17.22 -17.38
C MET A 50 10.12 16.88 -15.90
N MET A 51 11.25 16.58 -15.25
CA MET A 51 11.32 16.06 -13.88
C MET A 51 10.34 14.90 -13.70
N SER A 52 10.27 13.96 -14.66
CA SER A 52 9.34 12.85 -14.54
C SER A 52 9.87 11.60 -15.21
N TRP A 53 9.40 10.45 -14.75
CA TRP A 53 9.73 9.18 -15.34
C TRP A 53 8.89 8.95 -16.60
N LYS A 54 9.55 8.58 -17.71
CA LYS A 54 8.88 8.36 -18.99
C LYS A 54 9.35 7.08 -19.66
N TYR A 55 8.40 6.45 -20.34
CA TYR A 55 8.64 5.34 -21.24
C TYR A 55 9.19 5.86 -22.57
N VAL A 56 10.35 5.37 -22.99
CA VAL A 56 11.05 5.75 -24.22
C VAL A 56 11.20 4.52 -25.12
N ASN A 57 10.96 4.68 -26.42
CA ASN A 57 10.98 3.62 -27.44
C ASN A 57 9.96 2.50 -27.18
N CYS A 58 8.76 2.87 -26.75
CA CYS A 58 7.68 1.94 -26.42
C CYS A 58 6.49 2.19 -27.32
N ASP A 59 5.87 1.13 -27.84
CA ASP A 59 4.58 1.29 -28.52
C ASP A 59 3.52 1.71 -27.51
N TYR A 60 2.93 2.88 -27.75
CA TYR A 60 1.94 3.48 -26.87
C TYR A 60 0.67 2.64 -26.79
N MET A 61 0.27 2.03 -27.91
CA MET A 61 -0.95 1.22 -27.98
C MET A 61 -0.78 -0.10 -27.23
N ASP A 62 0.34 -0.79 -27.44
CA ASP A 62 0.71 -2.00 -26.72
C ASP A 62 0.72 -1.80 -25.19
N LYS A 63 1.38 -0.74 -24.70
CA LYS A 63 1.40 -0.39 -23.27
C LYS A 63 0.00 -0.15 -22.71
N LYS A 64 -0.85 0.59 -23.42
CA LYS A 64 -2.20 0.91 -22.95
C LYS A 64 -3.07 -0.32 -22.88
N LEU A 65 -3.08 -1.13 -23.94
CA LEU A 65 -3.99 -2.26 -24.08
C LEU A 65 -3.57 -3.46 -23.21
N ASN A 66 -2.26 -3.75 -23.14
CA ASN A 66 -1.77 -4.97 -22.52
C ASN A 66 -1.35 -4.80 -21.05
N PHE A 67 -1.24 -3.56 -20.57
CA PHE A 67 -0.84 -3.30 -19.17
C PHE A 67 -1.73 -2.30 -18.45
N ILE A 68 -1.87 -1.08 -18.96
CA ILE A 68 -2.62 -0.03 -18.24
C ILE A 68 -4.09 -0.41 -18.05
N TYR A 69 -4.80 -0.79 -19.12
CA TYR A 69 -6.21 -1.15 -19.01
C TYR A 69 -6.46 -2.42 -18.17
N PRO A 70 -5.72 -3.52 -18.34
CA PRO A 70 -5.87 -4.69 -17.48
C PRO A 70 -5.66 -4.37 -16.00
N VAL A 71 -4.61 -3.60 -15.67
CA VAL A 71 -4.34 -3.20 -14.28
C VAL A 71 -5.47 -2.33 -13.73
N LEU A 72 -5.93 -1.33 -14.49
CA LEU A 72 -7.06 -0.48 -14.10
C LEU A 72 -8.35 -1.26 -13.87
N ILE A 73 -8.68 -2.20 -14.76
CA ILE A 73 -9.88 -3.03 -14.65
C ILE A 73 -9.77 -3.95 -13.42
N MET A 74 -8.62 -4.57 -13.19
CA MET A 74 -8.38 -5.41 -12.03
C MET A 74 -8.48 -4.62 -10.72
N THR A 75 -7.80 -3.48 -10.62
CA THR A 75 -7.89 -2.61 -9.42
C THR A 75 -9.31 -2.09 -9.22
N GLY A 76 -9.98 -1.65 -10.28
CA GLY A 76 -11.34 -1.12 -10.22
C GLY A 76 -12.35 -2.18 -9.77
N THR A 77 -12.28 -3.39 -10.32
CA THR A 77 -13.17 -4.50 -9.94
C THR A 77 -12.97 -4.93 -8.49
N ILE A 78 -11.71 -5.04 -8.02
CA ILE A 78 -11.39 -5.34 -6.62
C ILE A 78 -11.97 -4.25 -5.69
N LEU A 79 -11.79 -2.98 -6.03
CA LEU A 79 -12.28 -1.88 -5.22
C LEU A 79 -13.81 -1.85 -5.14
N VAL A 80 -14.51 -2.08 -6.25
CA VAL A 80 -15.99 -2.17 -6.27
C VAL A 80 -16.46 -3.30 -5.37
N LEU A 81 -15.87 -4.49 -5.51
CA LEU A 81 -16.19 -5.64 -4.69
C LEU A 81 -15.94 -5.36 -3.19
N ASN A 82 -14.80 -4.75 -2.85
CA ASN A 82 -14.49 -4.39 -1.46
C ASN A 82 -15.43 -3.30 -0.92
N SER A 83 -15.85 -2.35 -1.76
CA SER A 83 -16.81 -1.30 -1.39
C SER A 83 -18.21 -1.87 -1.11
N LEU A 84 -18.65 -2.85 -1.90
CA LEU A 84 -19.90 -3.58 -1.64
C LEU A 84 -19.84 -4.28 -0.29
N VAL A 85 -18.73 -4.97 0.02
CA VAL A 85 -18.56 -5.65 1.31
C VAL A 85 -18.48 -4.67 2.47
N ALA A 86 -17.76 -3.55 2.31
CA ALA A 86 -17.72 -2.48 3.31
C ALA A 86 -19.12 -1.92 3.59
N THR A 87 -19.91 -1.70 2.54
CA THR A 87 -21.29 -1.22 2.64
C THR A 87 -22.17 -2.20 3.43
N VAL A 88 -22.13 -3.50 3.07
CA VAL A 88 -22.86 -4.55 3.79
C VAL A 88 -22.44 -4.61 5.26
N LEU A 89 -21.14 -4.47 5.56
CA LEU A 89 -20.64 -4.48 6.93
C LEU A 89 -21.12 -3.26 7.74
N ILE A 90 -21.16 -2.07 7.15
CA ILE A 90 -21.65 -0.85 7.81
C ILE A 90 -23.15 -0.95 8.09
N PHE A 91 -23.94 -1.43 7.13
CA PHE A 91 -25.39 -1.61 7.29
C PHE A 91 -25.71 -2.68 8.35
N LYS A 92 -25.05 -3.85 8.30
CA LYS A 92 -25.23 -4.89 9.32
C LYS A 92 -24.87 -4.40 10.73
N ARG A 93 -23.78 -3.63 10.86
CA ARG A 93 -23.34 -3.04 12.13
C ARG A 93 -24.32 -2.01 12.69
N ARG A 94 -25.05 -1.30 11.82
CA ARG A 94 -26.14 -0.39 12.24
C ARG A 94 -27.41 -1.15 12.66
N SER A 95 -27.72 -2.29 12.03
CA SER A 95 -28.94 -3.07 12.32
C SER A 95 -28.83 -3.98 13.54
N VAL A 96 -27.63 -4.46 13.87
CA VAL A 96 -27.43 -5.45 14.93
C VAL A 96 -26.18 -5.07 15.73
N ALA A 97 -26.38 -4.52 16.92
CA ALA A 97 -25.32 -4.20 17.89
C ALA A 97 -24.60 -5.45 18.46
N ALA A 98 -24.83 -6.64 17.92
CA ALA A 98 -24.22 -7.87 18.39
C ALA A 98 -24.02 -8.89 17.26
N HIS A 99 -22.79 -9.03 16.77
CA HIS A 99 -22.31 -10.40 16.50
C HIS A 99 -20.80 -10.47 16.66
N HIS A 100 -20.35 -11.64 17.11
CA HIS A 100 -19.00 -12.02 17.50
C HIS A 100 -18.02 -12.07 16.30
N GLN A 101 -18.10 -11.08 15.40
CA GLN A 101 -17.14 -10.96 14.31
C GLN A 101 -15.80 -10.60 14.93
N SER A 102 -14.80 -11.46 14.72
CA SER A 102 -13.44 -11.24 15.24
C SER A 102 -12.97 -9.83 14.85
N LYS A 103 -12.77 -8.96 15.86
CA LYS A 103 -12.25 -7.59 15.67
C LYS A 103 -10.97 -7.58 14.83
N LYS A 104 -10.21 -8.68 14.86
CA LYS A 104 -9.02 -8.93 14.03
C LYS A 104 -9.37 -9.03 12.54
N ASN A 105 -10.39 -9.79 12.16
CA ASN A 105 -10.78 -9.98 10.75
C ASN A 105 -11.35 -8.69 10.16
N LEU A 106 -12.13 -7.94 10.94
CA LEU A 106 -12.63 -6.62 10.53
C LEU A 106 -11.48 -5.62 10.35
N ARG A 107 -10.49 -5.65 11.25
CA ARG A 107 -9.29 -4.80 11.15
C ARG A 107 -8.48 -5.12 9.90
N MET A 108 -8.20 -6.41 9.63
CA MET A 108 -7.43 -6.82 8.44
C MET A 108 -8.14 -6.45 7.14
N PHE A 109 -9.48 -6.46 7.12
CA PHE A 109 -10.22 -5.97 5.97
C PHE A 109 -10.14 -4.47 5.79
N TRP A 110 -10.29 -3.68 6.86
CA TRP A 110 -10.13 -2.23 6.76
C TRP A 110 -8.72 -1.83 6.35
N GLN A 111 -7.70 -2.60 6.77
CA GLN A 111 -6.34 -2.45 6.27
C GLN A 111 -6.30 -2.64 4.76
N SER A 112 -6.74 -3.79 4.25
CA SER A 112 -6.77 -4.09 2.80
C SER A 112 -7.59 -3.07 2.01
N PHE A 113 -8.74 -2.65 2.52
CA PHE A 113 -9.60 -1.67 1.86
C PHE A 113 -8.91 -0.30 1.71
N VAL A 114 -8.22 0.16 2.75
CA VAL A 114 -7.47 1.42 2.71
C VAL A 114 -6.29 1.30 1.74
N GLN A 115 -5.60 0.16 1.69
CA GLN A 115 -4.52 -0.10 0.74
C GLN A 115 -5.02 -0.03 -0.71
N ASP A 116 -6.18 -0.63 -1.00
CA ASP A 116 -6.78 -0.57 -2.34
C ASP A 116 -7.21 0.84 -2.74
N LEU A 117 -7.67 1.66 -1.79
CA LEU A 117 -8.01 3.06 -2.04
C LEU A 117 -6.77 3.88 -2.44
N PHE A 118 -5.63 3.68 -1.78
CA PHE A 118 -4.38 4.34 -2.15
C PHE A 118 -3.89 3.91 -3.52
N ASN A 119 -3.94 2.60 -3.82
CA ASN A 119 -3.56 2.08 -5.13
C ASN A 119 -4.46 2.63 -6.26
N CYS A 120 -5.78 2.71 -6.02
CA CYS A 120 -6.71 3.29 -6.99
C CYS A 120 -6.48 4.81 -7.16
N ASN A 121 -6.21 5.53 -6.07
CA ASN A 121 -5.84 6.94 -6.13
C ASN A 121 -4.59 7.14 -6.99
N ASP A 122 -3.53 6.37 -6.79
CA ASP A 122 -2.31 6.42 -7.61
C ASP A 122 -2.61 6.15 -9.10
N CYS A 123 -3.41 5.11 -9.39
CA CYS A 123 -3.84 4.83 -10.77
C CYS A 123 -4.60 6.01 -11.39
N ILE A 124 -5.47 6.68 -10.62
CA ILE A 124 -6.22 7.86 -11.07
C ILE A 124 -5.27 9.02 -11.37
N TRP A 125 -4.29 9.26 -10.49
CA TRP A 125 -3.28 10.29 -10.68
C TRP A 125 -2.46 10.06 -11.95
N GLN A 126 -2.00 8.85 -12.20
CA GLN A 126 -1.18 8.53 -13.37
C GLN A 126 -1.98 8.50 -14.68
N CYS A 127 -3.19 7.93 -14.66
CA CYS A 127 -3.94 7.68 -15.91
C CYS A 127 -4.78 8.88 -16.35
N PHE A 128 -5.27 9.69 -15.41
CA PHE A 128 -6.23 10.76 -15.69
C PHE A 128 -5.71 12.14 -15.31
N LEU A 129 -5.16 12.33 -14.10
CA LEU A 129 -4.79 13.69 -13.64
C LEU A 129 -3.45 14.17 -14.20
N SER A 130 -2.46 13.29 -14.35
CA SER A 130 -1.16 13.64 -14.91
C SER A 130 -1.25 14.30 -16.30
N PRO A 131 -1.99 13.76 -17.29
CA PRO A 131 -2.12 14.39 -18.61
C PRO A 131 -3.05 15.62 -18.63
N LEU A 132 -3.72 15.97 -17.52
CA LEU A 132 -4.72 17.03 -17.50
C LEU A 132 -4.12 18.44 -17.47
N VAL A 133 -2.93 18.60 -16.89
CA VAL A 133 -2.24 19.90 -16.75
C VAL A 133 -0.82 19.79 -17.28
N ASP A 134 -0.55 20.53 -18.35
CA ASP A 134 0.78 20.61 -19.01
C ASP A 134 1.76 21.52 -18.24
N SER A 135 1.95 21.24 -16.95
CA SER A 135 2.92 21.94 -16.10
C SER A 135 3.98 20.96 -15.61
N ARG A 136 5.25 21.33 -15.73
CA ARG A 136 6.39 20.50 -15.25
C ARG A 136 6.26 20.10 -13.79
N ILE A 137 5.83 21.04 -12.94
CA ILE A 137 5.67 20.80 -11.50
C ILE A 137 4.51 19.85 -11.25
N TRP A 138 3.44 19.95 -12.04
CA TRP A 138 2.29 19.07 -11.95
C TRP A 138 2.64 17.63 -12.33
N VAL A 139 3.31 17.46 -13.47
CA VAL A 139 3.74 16.15 -13.97
C VAL A 139 4.75 15.51 -13.00
N PHE A 140 5.70 16.28 -12.45
CA PHE A 140 6.60 15.78 -11.40
C PHE A 140 5.84 15.31 -10.15
N TRP A 141 4.87 16.11 -9.70
CA TRP A 141 4.05 15.77 -8.53
C TRP A 141 3.26 14.47 -8.76
N ALA A 142 2.59 14.35 -9.90
CA ALA A 142 1.75 13.20 -10.23
C ALA A 142 2.58 11.94 -10.54
N ASP A 143 3.56 12.03 -11.44
CA ASP A 143 4.29 10.85 -11.95
C ASP A 143 5.42 10.38 -11.03
N THR A 144 5.89 11.25 -10.12
CA THR A 144 7.04 10.92 -9.25
C THR A 144 6.65 10.92 -7.78
N ILE A 145 6.11 12.02 -7.26
CA ILE A 145 5.84 12.13 -5.82
C ILE A 145 4.67 11.23 -5.40
N VAL A 146 3.53 11.32 -6.08
CA VAL A 146 2.36 10.48 -5.75
C VAL A 146 2.68 9.01 -5.95
N TRP A 147 3.38 8.67 -7.04
CA TRP A 147 3.81 7.30 -7.34
C TRP A 147 4.71 6.71 -6.25
N GLU A 148 5.76 7.43 -5.81
CA GLU A 148 6.66 6.97 -4.74
C GLU A 148 5.98 6.93 -3.37
N LEU A 149 5.03 7.83 -3.10
CA LEU A 149 4.31 7.87 -1.84
C LEU A 149 3.30 6.73 -1.68
N SER A 150 2.71 6.25 -2.78
CA SER A 150 1.71 5.18 -2.77
C SER A 150 2.18 3.91 -2.01
N PRO A 151 3.33 3.28 -2.35
CA PRO A 151 3.84 2.11 -1.63
C PRO A 151 4.29 2.43 -0.18
N ILE A 152 4.72 3.66 0.09
CA ILE A 152 5.09 4.09 1.46
C ILE A 152 3.84 4.15 2.35
N CYS A 153 2.74 4.70 1.81
CA CYS A 153 1.46 4.75 2.50
C CYS A 153 0.93 3.34 2.77
N ASP A 154 1.04 2.42 1.80
CA ASP A 154 0.68 1.01 1.98
C ASP A 154 1.45 0.35 3.15
N GLY A 155 2.79 0.45 3.14
CA GLY A 155 3.63 -0.07 4.22
C GLY A 155 3.31 0.53 5.59
N THR A 156 2.98 1.83 5.63
CA THR A 156 2.59 2.54 6.85
C THR A 156 1.25 2.05 7.40
N VAL A 157 0.25 1.85 6.52
CA VAL A 157 -1.05 1.31 6.89
C VAL A 157 -0.90 -0.11 7.45
N ALA A 158 -0.07 -0.95 6.83
CA ALA A 158 0.23 -2.27 7.36
C ALA A 158 0.82 -2.24 8.78
N MET A 159 1.77 -1.33 9.04
CA MET A 159 2.35 -1.14 10.37
C MET A 159 1.36 -0.61 11.41
N LEU A 160 0.42 0.26 11.01
CA LEU A 160 -0.58 0.84 11.91
C LEU A 160 -1.63 -0.19 12.35
N PHE A 161 -2.03 -1.09 11.44
CA PHE A 161 -3.08 -2.07 11.69
C PHE A 161 -2.54 -3.35 12.37
N ASP A 162 -1.25 -3.69 12.21
CA ASP A 162 -0.63 -4.82 12.90
C ASP A 162 0.03 -4.45 14.24
N THR A 163 -0.61 -4.85 15.34
CA THR A 163 -0.06 -4.68 16.70
C THR A 163 1.21 -5.49 16.97
N ARG A 164 1.51 -6.54 16.19
CA ARG A 164 2.74 -7.35 16.32
C ARG A 164 3.95 -6.60 15.74
N LEU A 165 3.77 -5.92 14.61
CA LEU A 165 4.80 -5.07 14.00
C LEU A 165 5.00 -3.75 14.77
N ARG A 166 3.93 -3.24 15.41
CA ARG A 166 3.99 -2.00 16.20
C ARG A 166 4.81 -2.11 17.49
N ARG A 167 4.79 -3.25 18.19
CA ARG A 167 5.47 -3.43 19.49
C ARG A 167 7.00 -3.23 19.44
N PRO A 168 7.76 -3.86 18.53
CA PRO A 168 9.22 -3.68 18.47
C PRO A 168 9.64 -2.28 18.05
N PHE A 169 8.85 -1.60 17.20
CA PHE A 169 9.16 -0.23 16.78
C PHE A 169 8.99 0.80 17.91
N TRP A 170 7.95 0.64 18.73
CA TRP A 170 7.67 1.53 19.87
C TRP A 170 8.42 1.16 21.16
N SER A 171 8.85 -0.09 21.34
CA SER A 171 9.75 -0.45 22.45
C SER A 171 11.17 0.12 22.24
N ARG A 172 11.66 0.17 21.00
CA ARG A 172 12.95 0.77 20.66
C ARG A 172 12.97 2.29 20.84
N LYS A 173 11.85 2.98 20.56
CA LYS A 173 11.68 4.42 20.87
C LYS A 173 11.66 4.69 22.38
N ARG A 174 11.12 3.78 23.21
CA ARG A 174 11.14 3.95 24.67
C ARG A 174 12.55 3.83 25.26
N HIS A 175 13.36 2.87 24.79
CA HIS A 175 14.77 2.79 25.22
C HIS A 175 15.60 4.02 24.84
N HIS A 176 15.28 4.71 23.75
CA HIS A 176 16.00 5.93 23.37
C HIS A 176 15.61 7.17 24.19
N GLY A 177 14.40 7.21 24.76
CA GLY A 177 13.97 8.26 25.69
C GLY A 177 14.45 8.05 27.12
N GLU A 178 14.60 6.79 27.54
CA GLU A 178 15.05 6.43 28.89
C GLU A 178 16.55 6.69 29.09
N VAL A 179 17.37 6.52 28.04
CA VAL A 179 18.81 6.83 28.05
C VAL A 179 19.09 8.34 28.12
N THR A 180 18.20 9.19 27.56
CA THR A 180 18.35 10.66 27.69
C THR A 180 18.00 11.13 29.10
N GLN A 181 17.01 10.52 29.76
CA GLN A 181 16.62 10.87 31.13
C GLN A 181 17.63 10.37 32.18
N THR A 182 18.32 9.25 31.95
CA THR A 182 19.43 8.82 32.85
C THR A 182 20.65 9.72 32.73
N ARG A 183 20.95 10.26 31.53
CA ARG A 183 22.08 11.19 31.33
C ARG A 183 21.86 12.55 32.03
N SER A 184 20.65 13.10 32.04
CA SER A 184 20.38 14.36 32.74
C SER A 184 20.44 14.22 34.27
N VAL A 185 20.04 13.06 34.81
CA VAL A 185 20.13 12.79 36.26
C VAL A 185 21.58 12.57 36.70
N PHE A 186 22.41 11.90 35.88
CA PHE A 186 23.83 11.72 36.19
C PHE A 186 24.63 13.03 36.17
N VAL A 187 24.35 13.94 35.22
CA VAL A 187 25.05 15.24 35.16
C VAL A 187 24.70 16.12 36.37
N SER A 188 23.45 16.13 36.85
CA SER A 188 23.08 16.87 38.07
C SER A 188 23.65 16.27 39.35
N ALA A 189 23.88 14.95 39.41
CA ALA A 189 24.49 14.29 40.56
C ALA A 189 26.01 14.57 40.66
N VAL A 190 26.71 14.66 39.52
CA VAL A 190 28.16 14.91 39.49
C VAL A 190 28.51 16.35 39.85
N THR A 191 27.67 17.34 39.51
CA THR A 191 27.91 18.74 39.90
C THR A 191 27.67 19.05 41.38
N LYS A 192 26.97 18.19 42.13
CA LYS A 192 26.81 18.37 43.59
C LYS A 192 27.94 17.76 44.42
N SER A 193 28.78 16.91 43.82
CA SER A 193 29.88 16.22 44.52
C SER A 193 31.22 16.97 44.45
N THR A 194 31.30 18.10 43.75
CA THR A 194 32.55 18.85 43.52
C THR A 194 32.63 20.16 44.30
N HIS A 195 31.67 20.43 45.20
CA HIS A 195 31.61 21.64 46.03
C HIS A 195 31.41 21.36 47.52
N GLN A 196 31.98 20.26 48.03
CA GLN A 196 32.10 20.02 49.47
C GLN A 196 33.53 19.65 49.84
#